data_AF-A0A849R351-F1
#
_entry.id   AF-A0A849R351-F1
#
_cell.length_a   1.000
_cell.length_b   1.000
_cell.length_c   1.000
_cell.angle_alpha   90.00
_cell.angle_beta   90.00
_cell.angle_gamma   90.00
#
_symmetry.space_group_name_H-M   'P 1'
#
loop_
_entity.id
_entity.type
_entity.pdbx_description
1 polymer ?
#
loop_
_entity_poly.entity_id
_entity_poly.type
_entity_poly.pdbx_seq_one_letter_code
_entity_poly.pdbx_strand_id
1 'polypeptide(L)'
;MLNDEIDSYISELRQTVSIANLHYEVWWVFKDKENGSKYIKTLNQYNLFFQTTIQAHFVATIISLYRVYETRKDTYNIQALINRLENTKFSREKLSELKALFTRSKPIWLKVNILRNKVFGHRNNKSTVSEAFEEADIKPSDLKELMELTKEILNLVSYEWDQSTHAFNLGAESPTKLLLQDLKKYHDLHSKQSRAE
;
A
#
# COMPACT_ATOMS: atom_id res chain seq x y z
N MET A 1 -20.78 -23.01 -0.53
CA MET A 1 -19.46 -23.47 -1.04
C MET A 1 -18.85 -22.47 -2.02
N LEU A 2 -19.36 -22.28 -3.25
CA LEU A 2 -18.78 -21.30 -4.18
C LEU A 2 -18.95 -19.83 -3.72
N ASN A 3 -20.10 -19.49 -3.12
CA ASN A 3 -20.33 -18.13 -2.61
C ASN A 3 -19.39 -17.81 -1.44
N ASP A 4 -19.27 -18.72 -0.48
CA ASP A 4 -18.36 -18.57 0.66
C ASP A 4 -16.88 -18.42 0.22
N GLU A 5 -16.50 -19.08 -0.88
CA GLU A 5 -15.17 -18.91 -1.49
C GLU A 5 -14.96 -17.48 -2.02
N ILE A 6 -15.95 -16.93 -2.73
CA ILE A 6 -15.89 -15.58 -3.30
C ILE A 6 -15.88 -14.52 -2.18
N ASP A 7 -16.69 -14.70 -1.14
CA ASP A 7 -16.73 -13.81 0.02
C ASP A 7 -15.37 -13.76 0.74
N SER A 8 -14.78 -14.93 0.98
CA SER A 8 -13.42 -15.04 1.52
C SER A 8 -12.41 -14.32 0.62
N TYR A 9 -12.52 -14.49 -0.69
CA TYR A 9 -11.62 -13.89 -1.66
C TYR A 9 -11.69 -12.35 -1.67
N ILE A 10 -12.90 -11.80 -1.62
CA ILE A 10 -13.15 -10.35 -1.52
C ILE A 10 -12.57 -9.83 -0.20
N SER A 11 -12.79 -10.54 0.91
CA SER A 11 -12.28 -10.15 2.23
C SER A 11 -10.75 -10.10 2.27
N GLU A 12 -10.07 -11.12 1.76
CA GLU A 12 -8.60 -11.19 1.72
C GLU A 12 -7.98 -10.06 0.89
N LEU A 13 -8.58 -9.74 -0.27
CA LEU A 13 -8.13 -8.62 -1.09
C LEU A 13 -8.38 -7.26 -0.41
N ARG A 14 -9.54 -7.07 0.23
CA ARG A 14 -9.86 -5.86 1.02
C ARG A 14 -8.87 -5.66 2.16
N GLN A 15 -8.54 -6.73 2.88
CA GLN A 15 -7.54 -6.68 3.95
C GLN A 15 -6.16 -6.33 3.38
N THR A 16 -5.76 -6.96 2.28
CA THR A 16 -4.45 -6.74 1.67
C THR A 16 -4.27 -5.28 1.20
N VAL A 17 -5.26 -4.69 0.53
CA VAL A 17 -5.18 -3.27 0.12
C VAL A 17 -5.26 -2.32 1.33
N SER A 18 -6.00 -2.68 2.38
CA SER A 18 -6.05 -1.89 3.61
C SER A 18 -4.70 -1.87 4.31
N ILE A 19 -4.01 -3.01 4.38
CA ILE A 19 -2.64 -3.11 4.89
C ILE A 19 -1.68 -2.26 4.03
N ALA A 20 -1.78 -2.35 2.71
CA ALA A 20 -0.99 -1.51 1.81
C ALA A 20 -1.19 -0.01 2.11
N ASN A 21 -2.45 0.41 2.29
CA ASN A 21 -2.81 1.80 2.59
C ASN A 21 -2.22 2.27 3.92
N LEU A 22 -2.36 1.47 4.98
CA LEU A 22 -1.80 1.80 6.30
C LEU A 22 -0.27 1.96 6.24
N HIS A 23 0.44 1.04 5.57
CA HIS A 23 1.89 1.16 5.44
C HIS A 23 2.30 2.35 4.58
N TYR A 24 1.58 2.62 3.48
CA TYR A 24 1.83 3.78 2.63
C TYR A 24 1.70 5.08 3.41
N GLU A 25 0.64 5.25 4.19
CA GLU A 25 0.40 6.46 4.96
C GLU A 25 1.50 6.73 5.99
N VAL A 26 1.95 5.70 6.72
CA VAL A 26 3.09 5.83 7.66
C VAL A 26 4.35 6.26 6.92
N TRP A 27 4.67 5.57 5.82
CA TRP A 27 5.83 5.89 4.99
C TRP A 27 5.78 7.32 4.45
N TRP A 28 4.61 7.74 3.98
CA TRP A 28 4.41 9.06 3.39
C TRP A 28 4.57 10.17 4.44
N VAL A 29 4.05 9.98 5.66
CA VAL A 29 4.26 10.95 6.76
C VAL A 29 5.76 11.18 7.03
N PHE A 30 6.58 10.14 6.98
CA PHE A 30 8.02 10.30 7.20
C PHE A 30 8.78 10.87 6.00
N LYS A 31 8.33 10.57 4.77
CA LYS A 31 9.00 10.98 3.54
C LYS A 31 8.59 12.35 3.02
N ASP A 32 7.37 12.78 3.33
CA ASP A 32 6.86 14.08 2.91
C ASP A 32 7.77 15.21 3.40
N LYS A 33 8.05 16.18 2.51
CA LYS A 33 9.05 17.24 2.76
C LYS A 33 8.64 18.16 3.90
N GLU A 34 7.35 18.44 4.03
CA GLU A 34 6.81 19.31 5.07
C GLU A 34 7.00 18.64 6.45
N ASN A 35 6.56 17.39 6.58
CA ASN A 35 6.71 16.62 7.82
C ASN A 35 8.18 16.35 8.15
N GLY A 36 8.99 15.95 7.16
CA GLY A 36 10.41 15.70 7.33
C GLY A 36 11.16 16.92 7.89
N SER A 37 10.86 18.11 7.39
CA SER A 37 11.45 19.37 7.89
C SER A 37 10.94 19.70 9.30
N LYS A 38 9.62 19.52 9.54
CA LYS A 38 8.98 19.83 10.82
C LYS A 38 9.51 18.98 11.99
N TYR A 39 9.86 17.72 11.73
CA TYR A 39 10.26 16.74 12.74
C TYR A 39 11.73 16.29 12.62
N ILE A 40 12.57 16.99 11.83
CA ILE A 40 13.94 16.56 11.53
C ILE A 40 14.79 16.24 12.78
N LYS A 41 14.67 17.05 13.85
CA LYS A 41 15.38 16.82 15.11
C LYS A 41 14.93 15.52 15.78
N THR A 42 13.61 15.30 15.84
CA THR A 42 12.99 14.08 16.38
C THR A 42 13.42 12.85 15.59
N LEU A 43 13.39 12.92 14.25
CA LEU A 43 13.81 11.82 13.39
C LEU A 43 15.30 11.49 13.56
N ASN A 44 16.15 12.52 13.69
CA ASN A 44 17.59 12.33 13.87
C ASN A 44 17.95 11.76 15.25
N GLN A 45 17.18 12.05 16.29
CA GLN A 45 17.41 11.50 17.63
C GLN A 45 17.27 9.97 17.66
N TYR A 46 16.35 9.42 16.87
CA TYR A 46 16.11 7.97 16.75
C TYR A 46 16.41 7.49 15.32
N ASN A 47 17.51 7.98 14.74
CA ASN A 47 17.81 7.84 13.32
C ASN A 47 17.72 6.39 12.79
N LEU A 48 18.33 5.43 13.46
CA LEU A 48 18.35 4.03 13.04
C LEU A 48 16.94 3.43 13.06
N PHE A 49 16.18 3.70 14.12
CA PHE A 49 14.79 3.26 14.22
C PHE A 49 13.95 3.82 13.07
N PHE A 50 14.00 5.13 12.81
CA PHE A 50 13.19 5.74 11.76
C PHE A 50 13.67 5.36 10.35
N GLN A 51 14.98 5.24 10.11
CA GLN A 51 15.51 4.76 8.82
C GLN A 51 15.01 3.35 8.50
N THR A 52 15.11 2.43 9.46
CA THR A 52 14.61 1.06 9.30
C THR A 52 13.09 1.03 9.14
N THR A 53 12.36 1.84 9.93
CA THR A 53 10.89 1.94 9.87
C THR A 53 10.42 2.44 8.50
N ILE A 54 11.03 3.52 7.98
CA ILE A 54 10.72 4.06 6.65
C ILE A 54 10.89 2.98 5.57
N GLN A 55 11.99 2.21 5.62
CA GLN A 55 12.21 1.12 4.68
C GLN A 55 11.17 0.02 4.83
N ALA A 56 10.89 -0.42 6.06
CA ALA A 56 9.94 -1.49 6.34
C ALA A 56 8.52 -1.17 5.84
N HIS A 57 8.03 0.04 6.11
CA HIS A 57 6.71 0.48 5.62
C HIS A 57 6.66 0.60 4.10
N PHE A 58 7.74 1.06 3.45
CA PHE A 58 7.80 1.08 2.00
C PHE A 58 7.76 -0.34 1.41
N VAL A 59 8.58 -1.25 1.93
CA VAL A 59 8.62 -2.66 1.49
C VAL A 59 7.26 -3.32 1.67
N ALA A 60 6.62 -3.15 2.83
CA ALA A 60 5.31 -3.71 3.11
C ALA A 60 4.24 -3.19 2.15
N THR A 61 4.30 -1.91 1.77
CA THR A 61 3.42 -1.32 0.74
C THR A 61 3.61 -2.02 -0.60
N ILE A 62 4.87 -2.14 -1.07
CA ILE A 62 5.21 -2.77 -2.35
C ILE A 62 4.79 -4.24 -2.39
N ILE A 63 5.08 -5.01 -1.33
CA ILE A 63 4.72 -6.43 -1.27
C ILE A 63 3.20 -6.60 -1.27
N SER A 64 2.47 -5.80 -0.50
CA SER A 64 1.01 -5.90 -0.42
C SER A 64 0.36 -5.57 -1.77
N LEU A 65 0.76 -4.47 -2.41
CA LEU A 65 0.27 -4.09 -3.74
C LEU A 65 0.66 -5.10 -4.82
N TYR A 66 1.86 -5.67 -4.73
CA TYR A 66 2.29 -6.72 -5.66
C TYR A 66 1.34 -7.93 -5.62
N ARG A 67 1.00 -8.40 -4.40
CA ARG A 67 0.16 -9.59 -4.18
C ARG A 67 -1.24 -9.44 -4.80
N VAL A 68 -1.84 -8.25 -4.73
CA VAL A 68 -3.21 -8.01 -5.24
C VAL A 68 -3.35 -8.29 -6.75
N TYR A 69 -2.28 -8.13 -7.52
CA TYR A 69 -2.30 -8.17 -8.99
C TYR A 69 -1.36 -9.24 -9.58
N GLU A 70 -0.81 -10.10 -8.73
CA GLU A 70 0.07 -11.18 -9.18
C GLU A 70 -0.68 -12.21 -10.07
N THR A 71 0.06 -13.09 -10.75
CA THR A 71 -0.49 -13.92 -11.85
C THR A 71 -0.65 -15.41 -11.53
N ARG A 72 -0.16 -15.86 -10.37
CA ARG A 72 -0.34 -17.23 -9.92
C ARG A 72 -1.81 -17.49 -9.63
N LYS A 73 -2.24 -18.73 -9.86
CA LYS A 73 -3.65 -19.11 -9.71
C LYS A 73 -4.00 -19.58 -8.30
N ASP A 74 -2.98 -19.83 -7.47
CA ASP A 74 -3.05 -20.38 -6.12
C ASP A 74 -2.94 -19.30 -5.03
N THR A 75 -3.10 -18.02 -5.38
CA THR A 75 -3.09 -16.92 -4.40
C THR A 75 -4.27 -15.97 -4.59
N TYR A 76 -4.55 -15.16 -3.57
CA TYR A 76 -5.58 -14.13 -3.62
C TYR A 76 -5.12 -12.93 -4.44
N ASN A 77 -5.55 -12.88 -5.71
CA ASN A 77 -5.34 -11.77 -6.64
C ASN A 77 -6.58 -11.44 -7.49
N ILE A 78 -6.66 -10.20 -8.00
CA ILE A 78 -7.81 -9.69 -8.77
C ILE A 78 -8.07 -10.50 -10.04
N GLN A 79 -7.03 -10.97 -10.74
CA GLN A 79 -7.24 -11.75 -11.97
C GLN A 79 -7.98 -13.07 -11.68
N ALA A 80 -7.59 -13.76 -10.62
CA ALA A 80 -8.22 -15.00 -10.21
C ALA A 80 -9.58 -14.78 -9.53
N LEU A 81 -9.88 -13.58 -9.01
CA LEU A 81 -11.25 -13.17 -8.66
C LEU A 81 -12.12 -12.99 -9.91
N ILE A 82 -11.63 -12.25 -10.92
CA ILE A 82 -12.35 -12.05 -12.19
C ILE A 82 -12.73 -13.39 -12.83
N ASN A 83 -11.80 -14.33 -12.89
CA ASN A 83 -12.04 -15.66 -13.46
C ASN A 83 -13.11 -16.47 -12.68
N ARG A 84 -13.22 -16.27 -11.37
CA ARG A 84 -14.27 -16.90 -10.56
C ARG A 84 -15.63 -16.28 -10.83
N LEU A 85 -15.69 -14.95 -10.89
CA LEU A 85 -16.92 -14.20 -11.18
C LEU A 85 -17.51 -14.55 -12.55
N GLU A 86 -16.67 -14.83 -13.56
CA GLU A 86 -17.09 -15.29 -14.90
C GLU A 86 -18.00 -16.52 -14.89
N ASN A 87 -17.85 -17.39 -13.89
CA ASN A 87 -18.62 -18.63 -13.76
C ASN A 87 -19.82 -18.50 -12.80
N THR A 88 -20.19 -17.27 -12.44
CA THR A 88 -21.27 -16.98 -11.49
C THR A 88 -22.41 -16.19 -12.15
N LYS A 89 -23.38 -15.73 -11.36
CA LYS A 89 -24.47 -14.85 -11.81
C LYS A 89 -24.07 -13.37 -11.94
N PHE A 90 -22.80 -13.03 -11.74
CA PHE A 90 -22.28 -11.67 -11.82
C PHE A 90 -22.59 -11.02 -13.18
N SER A 91 -23.06 -9.77 -13.18
CA SER A 91 -23.43 -9.08 -14.42
C SER A 91 -22.28 -9.01 -15.43
N ARG A 92 -22.58 -9.32 -16.70
CA ARG A 92 -21.60 -9.23 -17.80
C ARG A 92 -21.14 -7.79 -18.04
N GLU A 93 -22.04 -6.82 -17.86
CA GLU A 93 -21.72 -5.40 -17.97
C GLU A 93 -20.72 -4.98 -16.89
N LYS A 94 -21.01 -5.35 -15.63
CA LYS A 94 -20.11 -5.07 -14.50
C LYS A 94 -18.79 -5.81 -14.58
N LEU A 95 -18.79 -7.02 -15.13
CA LEU A 95 -17.56 -7.74 -15.42
C LEU A 95 -16.69 -7.02 -16.45
N SER A 96 -17.31 -6.37 -17.46
CA SER A 96 -16.58 -5.56 -18.45
C SER A 96 -15.97 -4.31 -17.80
N GLU A 97 -16.73 -3.62 -16.95
CA GLU A 97 -16.27 -2.46 -16.18
C GLU A 97 -15.09 -2.84 -15.26
N LEU A 98 -15.21 -3.96 -14.54
CA LEU A 98 -14.16 -4.52 -13.70
C LEU A 98 -12.87 -4.81 -14.50
N LYS A 99 -13.00 -5.42 -15.68
CA LYS A 99 -11.85 -5.70 -16.57
C LYS A 99 -11.19 -4.42 -17.08
N ALA A 100 -11.96 -3.36 -17.30
CA ALA A 100 -11.43 -2.06 -17.69
C ALA A 100 -10.60 -1.43 -16.56
N LEU A 101 -11.11 -1.44 -15.32
CA LEU A 101 -10.36 -0.97 -14.14
C LEU A 101 -9.08 -1.78 -13.91
N PHE A 102 -9.18 -3.11 -14.00
CA PHE A 102 -8.02 -3.99 -13.90
C PHE A 102 -6.97 -3.69 -14.98
N THR A 103 -7.40 -3.44 -16.22
CA THR A 103 -6.50 -3.05 -17.32
C THR A 103 -5.83 -1.71 -17.06
N ARG A 104 -6.57 -0.70 -16.55
CA ARG A 104 -6.00 0.60 -16.14
C ARG A 104 -4.98 0.47 -15.01
N SER A 105 -5.15 -0.50 -14.12
CA SER A 105 -4.23 -0.74 -13.00
C SER A 105 -2.88 -1.36 -13.42
N LYS A 106 -2.86 -2.12 -14.52
CA LYS A 106 -1.69 -2.92 -14.94
C LYS A 106 -0.41 -2.11 -15.16
N PRO A 107 -0.41 -0.96 -15.88
CA PRO A 107 0.81 -0.18 -16.08
C PRO A 107 1.48 0.23 -14.76
N ILE A 108 0.68 0.60 -13.75
CA ILE A 108 1.19 0.99 -12.45
C ILE A 108 1.71 -0.24 -11.69
N TRP A 109 0.97 -1.34 -11.70
CA TRP A 109 1.42 -2.58 -11.07
C TRP A 109 2.73 -3.11 -11.68
N LEU A 110 2.96 -2.93 -12.98
CA LEU A 110 4.23 -3.33 -13.59
C LEU A 110 5.43 -2.61 -12.95
N LYS A 111 5.29 -1.34 -12.59
CA LYS A 111 6.30 -0.59 -11.82
C LYS A 111 6.55 -1.21 -10.44
N VAL A 112 5.46 -1.56 -9.74
CA VAL A 112 5.53 -2.26 -8.43
C VAL A 112 6.21 -3.62 -8.57
N ASN A 113 5.90 -4.38 -9.62
CA ASN A 113 6.52 -5.67 -9.93
C ASN A 113 8.03 -5.56 -10.19
N ILE A 114 8.48 -4.53 -10.93
CA ILE A 114 9.91 -4.25 -11.16
C ILE A 114 10.60 -4.04 -9.80
N LEU A 115 10.07 -3.16 -8.96
CA LEU A 115 10.62 -2.90 -7.62
C LEU A 115 10.67 -4.15 -6.76
N ARG A 116 9.55 -4.89 -6.68
CA ARG A 116 9.48 -6.12 -5.90
C ARG A 116 10.57 -7.09 -6.34
N ASN A 117 10.68 -7.36 -7.65
CA ASN A 117 11.57 -8.40 -8.15
C ASN A 117 13.04 -8.01 -8.04
N LYS A 118 13.41 -6.75 -8.34
CA LYS A 118 14.80 -6.31 -8.38
C LYS A 118 15.36 -5.87 -7.03
N VAL A 119 14.52 -5.31 -6.16
CA VAL A 119 14.95 -4.76 -4.87
C VAL A 119 14.74 -5.74 -3.73
N PHE A 120 13.61 -6.46 -3.71
CA PHE A 120 13.16 -7.19 -2.52
C PHE A 120 13.05 -8.71 -2.70
N GLY A 121 12.90 -9.22 -3.93
CA GLY A 121 12.72 -10.64 -4.22
C GLY A 121 14.00 -11.34 -4.65
N HIS A 122 14.60 -10.91 -5.76
CA HIS A 122 15.88 -11.40 -6.25
C HIS A 122 16.82 -10.21 -6.37
N ARG A 123 17.60 -9.95 -5.32
CA ARG A 123 18.66 -8.94 -5.37
C ARG A 123 19.70 -9.41 -6.38
N ASN A 124 19.52 -9.03 -7.64
CA ASN A 124 20.44 -9.40 -8.71
C ASN A 124 21.76 -8.69 -8.44
N ASN A 125 22.89 -9.39 -8.47
CA ASN A 125 24.22 -8.80 -8.19
C ASN A 125 24.64 -7.69 -9.19
N LYS A 126 23.79 -7.40 -10.19
CA LYS A 126 24.03 -6.46 -11.28
C LYS A 126 23.31 -5.12 -11.14
N SER A 127 22.36 -4.96 -10.21
CA SER A 127 21.56 -3.73 -10.14
C SER A 127 21.52 -3.16 -8.72
N THR A 128 21.79 -1.86 -8.59
CA THR A 128 21.68 -1.18 -7.29
C THR A 128 20.23 -0.88 -6.93
N VAL A 129 19.95 -0.62 -5.65
CA VAL A 129 18.62 -0.18 -5.21
C VAL A 129 18.22 1.12 -5.92
N SER A 130 19.16 2.05 -6.14
CA SER A 130 18.89 3.30 -6.87
C SER A 130 18.45 3.02 -8.32
N GLU A 131 19.19 2.17 -9.02
CA GLU A 131 18.86 1.81 -10.42
C GLU A 131 17.49 1.15 -10.55
N ALA A 132 17.11 0.30 -9.59
CA ALA A 132 15.78 -0.33 -9.62
C ALA A 132 14.64 0.66 -9.37
N PHE A 133 14.88 1.72 -8.58
CA PHE A 133 13.91 2.81 -8.40
C PHE A 133 13.84 3.73 -9.62
N GLU A 134 14.97 4.03 -10.25
CA GLU A 134 15.02 4.80 -11.50
C GLU A 134 14.32 4.05 -12.64
N GLU A 135 14.59 2.75 -12.79
CA GLU A 135 13.97 1.91 -13.82
C GLU A 135 12.46 1.75 -13.61
N ALA A 136 12.02 1.58 -12.37
CA ALA A 136 10.60 1.47 -12.08
C ALA A 136 9.83 2.77 -12.37
N ASP A 137 10.52 3.93 -12.38
CA ASP A 137 9.94 5.28 -12.48
C ASP A 137 8.64 5.41 -11.66
N ILE A 138 8.65 4.84 -10.45
CA ILE A 138 7.45 4.84 -9.61
C ILE A 138 7.39 6.11 -8.79
N LYS A 139 6.22 6.74 -8.80
CA LYS A 139 5.95 7.92 -7.97
C LYS A 139 5.09 7.53 -6.77
N PRO A 140 5.18 8.28 -5.66
CA PRO A 140 4.24 8.12 -4.54
C PRO A 140 2.77 8.24 -4.96
N SER A 141 2.49 9.07 -5.98
CA SER A 141 1.17 9.21 -6.59
C SER A 141 0.70 7.92 -7.28
N ASP A 142 1.62 7.20 -7.93
CA ASP A 142 1.30 5.96 -8.63
C ASP A 142 0.86 4.88 -7.62
N LEU A 143 1.55 4.78 -6.48
CA LEU A 143 1.17 3.85 -5.40
C LEU A 143 -0.23 4.18 -4.85
N LYS A 144 -0.51 5.47 -4.64
CA LYS A 144 -1.82 5.93 -4.21
C LYS A 144 -2.90 5.60 -5.24
N GLU A 145 -2.65 5.90 -6.51
CA GLU A 145 -3.56 5.60 -7.61
C GLU A 145 -3.86 4.10 -7.70
N LEU A 146 -2.85 3.23 -7.58
CA LEU A 146 -3.06 1.78 -7.60
C LEU A 146 -3.93 1.30 -6.44
N MET A 147 -3.75 1.87 -5.23
CA MET A 147 -4.62 1.57 -4.08
C MET A 147 -6.06 2.03 -4.33
N GLU A 148 -6.26 3.23 -4.86
CA GLU A 148 -7.61 3.74 -5.15
C GLU A 148 -8.31 2.91 -6.23
N LEU A 149 -7.61 2.55 -7.31
CA LEU A 149 -8.13 1.64 -8.35
C LEU A 149 -8.49 0.27 -7.76
N THR A 150 -7.67 -0.24 -6.82
CA THR A 150 -7.98 -1.50 -6.12
C THR A 150 -9.24 -1.39 -5.26
N LYS A 151 -9.39 -0.28 -4.51
CA LYS A 151 -10.59 -0.02 -3.68
C LYS A 151 -11.85 0.09 -4.56
N GLU A 152 -11.74 0.78 -5.70
CA GLU A 152 -12.82 0.92 -6.69
C GLU A 152 -13.22 -0.45 -7.26
N ILE A 153 -12.25 -1.27 -7.67
CA ILE A 153 -12.46 -2.65 -8.12
C ILE A 153 -13.23 -3.46 -7.07
N LEU A 154 -12.77 -3.44 -5.82
CA LEU A 154 -13.36 -4.25 -4.76
C LEU A 154 -14.76 -3.76 -4.38
N ASN A 155 -15.01 -2.46 -4.35
CA ASN A 155 -16.34 -1.92 -4.09
C ASN A 155 -17.32 -2.18 -5.23
N LEU A 156 -16.87 -2.13 -6.49
CA LEU A 156 -17.69 -2.54 -7.63
C LEU A 156 -18.09 -4.00 -7.51
N VAL A 157 -17.12 -4.89 -7.23
CA VAL A 157 -17.40 -6.33 -7.07
C VAL A 157 -18.38 -6.56 -5.94
N SER A 158 -18.15 -5.95 -4.77
CA SER A 158 -19.02 -6.17 -3.62
C SER A 158 -20.43 -5.64 -3.83
N TYR A 159 -20.56 -4.43 -4.38
CA TYR A 159 -21.89 -3.89 -4.64
C TYR A 159 -22.69 -4.78 -5.59
N GLU A 160 -22.08 -5.27 -6.67
CA GLU A 160 -22.74 -6.20 -7.58
C GLU A 160 -23.01 -7.59 -6.95
N TRP A 161 -22.13 -8.04 -6.05
CA TRP A 161 -22.21 -9.37 -5.45
C TRP A 161 -23.24 -9.47 -4.32
N ASP A 162 -23.23 -8.52 -3.38
CA ASP A 162 -24.03 -8.56 -2.15
C ASP A 162 -24.62 -7.20 -1.75
N GLN A 163 -24.54 -6.18 -2.63
CA GLN A 163 -24.99 -4.81 -2.38
C GLN A 163 -24.26 -4.13 -1.21
N SER A 164 -23.10 -4.65 -0.79
CA SER A 164 -22.26 -4.02 0.23
C SER A 164 -21.26 -3.03 -0.38
N THR A 165 -20.77 -2.12 0.45
CA THR A 165 -19.63 -1.24 0.13
C THR A 165 -18.68 -1.24 1.31
N HIS A 166 -17.38 -1.33 1.04
CA HIS A 166 -16.35 -1.25 2.06
C HIS A 166 -15.78 0.16 2.12
N ALA A 167 -15.81 0.76 3.31
CA ALA A 167 -15.48 2.17 3.50
C ALA A 167 -13.98 2.49 3.36
N PHE A 168 -13.07 1.52 3.55
CA PHE A 168 -11.62 1.73 3.58
C PHE A 168 -11.19 2.94 4.45
N ASN A 169 -11.82 3.11 5.61
CA ASN A 169 -11.70 4.29 6.47
C ASN A 169 -10.61 4.20 7.55
N LEU A 170 -9.89 3.08 7.62
CA LEU A 170 -8.75 2.93 8.51
C LEU A 170 -7.54 3.68 7.93
N GLY A 171 -7.02 4.64 8.69
CA GLY A 171 -5.85 5.44 8.32
C GLY A 171 -4.81 5.48 9.43
N ALA A 172 -3.54 5.41 9.04
CA ALA A 172 -2.37 5.53 9.90
C ALA A 172 -1.74 6.93 9.86
N GLU A 173 -2.14 7.81 8.95
CA GLU A 173 -1.57 9.16 8.81
C GLU A 173 -1.69 9.97 10.13
N SER A 174 -2.91 10.09 10.66
CA SER A 174 -3.16 10.89 11.87
C SER A 174 -2.46 10.32 13.11
N PRO A 175 -2.56 9.01 13.43
CA PRO A 175 -1.79 8.41 14.52
C PRO A 175 -0.26 8.60 14.38
N THR A 176 0.28 8.49 13.17
CA THR A 176 1.73 8.68 12.93
C THR A 176 2.15 10.13 13.16
N LYS A 177 1.34 11.09 12.73
CA LYS A 177 1.59 12.52 13.01
C LYS A 177 1.52 12.83 14.50
N LEU A 178 0.57 12.24 15.23
CA LEU A 178 0.45 12.40 16.68
C LEU A 178 1.70 11.85 17.40
N LEU A 179 2.16 10.66 17.03
CA LEU A 179 3.40 10.09 17.56
C LEU A 179 4.60 11.04 17.41
N LEU A 180 4.78 11.62 16.22
CA LEU A 180 5.87 12.57 15.97
C LEU A 180 5.73 13.87 16.78
N GLN A 181 4.50 14.35 16.98
CA GLN A 181 4.22 15.53 17.81
C GLN A 181 4.56 15.28 19.27
N ASP A 182 4.16 14.12 19.82
CA ASP A 182 4.43 13.75 21.20
C ASP A 182 5.93 13.59 21.47
N LEU A 183 6.65 12.91 20.56
CA LEU A 183 8.11 12.77 20.66
C LEU A 183 8.82 14.12 20.57
N LYS A 184 8.38 15.02 19.69
CA LYS A 184 8.92 16.37 19.59
C LYS A 184 8.69 17.17 20.87
N LYS A 185 7.46 17.14 21.40
CA LYS A 185 7.11 17.84 22.65
C LYS A 185 7.95 17.34 23.82
N TYR A 186 8.14 16.03 23.94
CA TYR A 186 9.00 15.44 24.95
C TYR A 186 10.45 15.95 24.84
N HIS A 187 11.01 15.94 23.62
CA HIS A 187 12.36 16.44 23.39
C HIS A 187 12.52 17.94 23.72
N ASP A 188 11.55 18.77 23.31
CA ASP A 188 11.58 20.21 23.56
C ASP A 188 11.46 20.57 25.05
N LEU A 189 10.80 19.72 25.86
CA LEU A 189 10.70 19.89 27.31
C LEU A 189 12.01 19.54 28.03
N HIS A 190 12.62 18.40 27.69
CA HIS A 190 13.81 17.92 28.39
C HIS A 190 15.12 18.58 27.94
N SER A 191 15.18 19.10 26.71
CA SER A 191 16.33 19.90 26.23
C SER A 191 16.42 21.29 26.88
N LYS A 192 15.33 21.79 27.48
CA LYS A 192 15.31 23.05 28.24
C LYS A 192 15.76 22.87 29.68
N GLN A 193 15.47 21.71 30.30
CA GLN A 193 15.90 21.40 31.66
C GLN A 193 17.42 21.21 31.75
N SER A 194 18.05 20.58 30.76
CA SER A 194 19.51 20.37 30.73
C SER A 194 20.34 21.63 30.41
N ARG A 195 19.71 22.79 30.22
CA ARG A 195 20.36 24.08 29.97
C ARG A 195 20.19 25.08 31.11
N ALA A 196 19.42 24.71 32.14
CA ALA A 196 19.18 25.51 33.33
C ALA A 196 20.04 25.05 34.53
N GLU A 197 20.88 24.04 34.33
CA GLU A 197 21.95 23.55 35.22
C GLU A 197 23.31 23.89 34.59
#